data_AF-A0A1M6SVJ2-F1
#
_entry.id   AF-A0A1M6SVJ2-F1
#
_cell.length_a   1.000
_cell.length_b   1.000
_cell.length_c   1.000
_cell.angle_alpha   90.00
_cell.angle_beta   90.00
_cell.angle_gamma   90.00
#
_symmetry.space_group_name_H-M   'P 1'
#
loop_
_entity.id
_entity.type
_entity.pdbx_description
1 polymer ?
#
loop_
_entity_poly.entity_id
_entity_poly.type
_entity_poly.pdbx_seq_one_letter_code
_entity_poly.pdbx_strand_id
1 'polypeptide(L)'
;MPYTMDELEEFLRKDEEEIRRAVERVRKNPVKIKPDLKDFLDPDLFRLHAMSYNRHTPFHDSIKIDWEFRDKRFEEILGDDY
;
A
#
# COMPACT_ATOMS: atom_id res chain seq x y z
N MET A 1 20.93 3.85 21.50
CA MET A 1 20.08 4.69 22.37
C MET A 1 18.65 4.25 22.12
N PRO A 2 17.85 3.89 23.15
CA PRO A 2 16.43 3.66 22.92
C PRO A 2 15.79 5.00 22.53
N TYR A 3 14.97 4.98 21.49
CA TYR A 3 14.15 6.14 21.11
C TYR A 3 13.34 6.58 22.33
N THR A 4 13.25 7.88 22.55
CA THR A 4 12.32 8.42 23.55
C THR A 4 10.88 8.14 23.09
N MET A 5 9.94 8.03 24.03
CA MET A 5 8.54 7.73 23.70
C MET A 5 7.95 8.75 22.70
N ASP A 6 8.37 10.01 22.79
CA ASP A 6 7.96 11.09 21.89
C ASP A 6 8.50 10.89 20.45
N GLU A 7 9.75 10.45 20.31
CA GLU A 7 10.34 10.13 18.99
C GLU A 7 9.67 8.93 18.33
N LEU A 8 9.25 7.93 19.13
CA LEU A 8 8.52 6.78 18.64
C LEU A 8 7.11 7.16 18.16
N GLU A 9 6.43 8.02 18.91
CA GLU A 9 5.08 8.50 18.57
C GLU A 9 5.09 9.41 17.33
N GLU A 10 6.10 10.25 17.17
CA GLU A 10 6.28 11.06 15.96
C GLU A 10 6.61 10.19 14.73
N PHE A 11 7.45 9.16 14.91
CA PHE A 11 7.77 8.20 13.85
C PHE A 11 6.52 7.43 13.38
N LEU A 12 5.74 6.90 14.30
CA LEU A 12 4.51 6.15 13.98
C LEU A 12 3.48 7.01 13.24
N ARG A 13 3.35 8.28 13.63
CA ARG A 13 2.45 9.24 12.98
C ARG A 13 2.87 9.54 11.55
N LYS A 14 4.17 9.74 11.34
CA LYS A 14 4.74 9.99 10.01
C LYS A 14 4.57 8.78 9.10
N ASP A 15 4.76 7.59 9.63
CA ASP A 15 4.55 6.32 8.93
C ASP A 15 3.07 6.15 8.51
N GLU A 16 2.12 6.44 9.38
CA GLU A 16 0.68 6.40 9.03
C GLU A 16 0.32 7.42 7.93
N GLU A 17 0.89 8.63 7.98
CA GLU A 17 0.71 9.64 6.93
C GLU A 17 1.29 9.16 5.58
N GLU A 18 2.42 8.46 5.60
CA GLU A 18 3.02 7.88 4.40
C GLU A 18 2.13 6.80 3.78
N ILE A 19 1.56 5.90 4.59
CA ILE A 19 0.58 4.90 4.16
C ILE A 19 -0.62 5.58 3.50
N ARG A 20 -1.22 6.56 4.18
CA ARG A 20 -2.37 7.30 3.65
C ARG A 20 -2.05 7.97 2.32
N ARG A 21 -0.87 8.59 2.21
CA ARG A 21 -0.42 9.25 0.99
C ARG A 21 -0.20 8.26 -0.15
N ALA A 22 0.30 7.05 0.12
CA ALA A 22 0.46 6.00 -0.88
C ALA A 22 -0.91 5.52 -1.39
N VAL A 23 -1.85 5.24 -0.49
CA VAL A 23 -3.23 4.87 -0.84
C VAL A 23 -3.90 5.93 -1.70
N GLU A 24 -3.87 7.19 -1.26
CA GLU A 24 -4.45 8.29 -2.05
C GLU A 24 -3.80 8.44 -3.42
N ARG A 25 -2.47 8.28 -3.50
CA ARG A 25 -1.74 8.37 -4.76
C ARG A 25 -2.22 7.31 -5.73
N VAL A 26 -2.39 6.07 -5.27
CA VAL A 26 -2.87 4.96 -6.08
C VAL A 26 -4.33 5.16 -6.49
N ARG A 27 -5.18 5.72 -5.62
CA ARG A 27 -6.58 6.08 -5.96
C ARG A 27 -6.65 7.18 -7.02
N LYS A 28 -5.82 8.22 -6.91
CA LYS A 28 -5.79 9.37 -7.85
C LYS A 28 -5.12 9.02 -9.18
N ASN A 29 -4.05 8.21 -9.13
CA ASN A 29 -3.28 7.77 -10.27
C ASN A 29 -3.26 6.24 -10.32
N PRO A 30 -4.25 5.62 -10.99
CA PRO A 30 -4.34 4.18 -11.13
C PRO A 30 -3.06 3.58 -11.69
N VAL A 31 -2.64 2.46 -11.12
CA VAL A 31 -1.46 1.73 -11.58
C VAL A 31 -1.79 1.04 -12.90
N LYS A 32 -1.06 1.40 -13.96
CA LYS A 32 -1.22 0.81 -15.32
C LYS A 32 -0.04 -0.04 -15.76
N ILE A 33 1.05 0.01 -15.00
CA ILE A 33 2.26 -0.77 -15.24
C ILE A 33 2.27 -1.88 -14.19
N LYS A 34 2.55 -3.11 -14.61
CA LYS A 34 2.61 -4.26 -13.72
C LYS A 34 3.68 -4.02 -12.64
N PRO A 35 3.32 -3.92 -11.35
CA PRO A 35 4.31 -3.84 -10.29
C PRO A 35 5.08 -5.17 -10.17
N ASP A 36 6.39 -5.11 -9.93
CA ASP A 36 7.21 -6.26 -9.53
C ASP A 36 7.46 -6.18 -8.03
N LEU A 37 7.41 -7.31 -7.33
CA LEU A 37 7.67 -7.39 -5.89
C LEU A 37 9.06 -6.87 -5.53
N LYS A 38 10.03 -6.98 -6.44
CA LYS A 38 11.41 -6.49 -6.23
C LYS A 38 11.53 -4.97 -6.16
N ASP A 39 10.56 -4.25 -6.70
CA ASP A 39 10.57 -2.78 -6.73
C ASP A 39 10.07 -2.17 -5.41
N PHE A 40 9.52 -2.99 -4.51
CA PHE A 40 8.92 -2.54 -3.26
C PHE A 40 9.71 -3.05 -2.07
N LEU A 41 10.05 -2.11 -1.17
CA LEU A 41 10.60 -2.43 0.15
C LEU A 41 9.53 -3.01 1.08
N ASP A 42 8.26 -2.65 0.85
CA ASP A 42 7.12 -3.14 1.62
C ASP A 42 6.15 -3.98 0.76
N PRO A 43 5.98 -5.27 1.06
CA PRO A 43 4.94 -6.11 0.50
C PRO A 43 3.51 -5.54 0.54
N ASP A 44 3.16 -4.70 1.52
CA ASP A 44 1.83 -4.10 1.61
C ASP A 44 1.63 -2.99 0.56
N LEU A 45 2.69 -2.20 0.29
CA LEU A 45 2.71 -1.26 -0.83
C LEU A 45 2.61 -1.99 -2.17
N PHE A 46 3.33 -3.11 -2.33
CA PHE A 46 3.21 -3.93 -3.53
C PHE A 46 1.76 -4.41 -3.73
N ARG A 47 1.12 -4.93 -2.68
CA ARG A 47 -0.27 -5.38 -2.71
C ARG A 47 -1.21 -4.26 -3.15
N LEU A 48 -1.10 -3.08 -2.55
CA LEU A 48 -1.91 -1.91 -2.91
C LEU A 48 -1.78 -1.57 -4.41
N HIS A 49 -0.55 -1.53 -4.91
CA HIS A 49 -0.28 -1.26 -6.31
C HIS A 49 -0.80 -2.36 -7.23
N ALA A 50 -0.67 -3.62 -6.84
CA ALA A 50 -1.13 -4.77 -7.60
C ALA A 50 -2.67 -4.86 -7.64
N MET A 51 -3.37 -4.51 -6.55
CA MET A 51 -4.83 -4.39 -6.52
C MET A 51 -5.32 -3.31 -7.50
N SER A 52 -4.70 -2.13 -7.47
CA SER A 52 -5.01 -1.06 -8.41
C SER A 52 -4.75 -1.49 -9.86
N TYR A 53 -3.61 -2.14 -10.11
CA TYR A 53 -3.27 -2.67 -11.44
C TYR A 53 -4.32 -3.66 -11.96
N ASN A 54 -4.71 -4.63 -11.14
CA ASN A 54 -5.71 -5.64 -11.50
C ASN A 54 -7.07 -5.01 -11.81
N ARG A 55 -7.49 -4.02 -11.01
CA ARG A 55 -8.77 -3.33 -11.20
C ARG A 55 -8.82 -2.55 -12.52
N HIS A 56 -7.69 -1.97 -12.92
CA HIS A 56 -7.60 -1.09 -14.10
C HIS A 56 -7.03 -1.77 -15.35
N THR A 57 -6.61 -3.04 -15.25
CA THR A 57 -6.07 -3.82 -16.38
C THR A 57 -6.78 -5.18 -16.51
N PRO A 58 -8.05 -5.19 -16.96
CA PRO A 58 -8.87 -6.41 -16.92
C PRO A 58 -8.59 -7.44 -18.03
N PHE A 59 -7.76 -7.14 -19.04
CA PHE A 59 -7.85 -7.88 -20.31
C PHE A 59 -6.89 -9.05 -20.54
N HIS A 60 -5.79 -9.26 -19.81
CA HIS A 60 -4.98 -10.50 -19.94
C HIS A 60 -3.91 -10.72 -18.85
N ASP A 61 -3.55 -9.68 -18.10
CA ASP A 61 -2.48 -9.77 -17.10
C ASP A 61 -3.01 -9.34 -15.74
N SER A 62 -2.99 -10.27 -14.78
CA SER A 62 -3.36 -10.01 -13.40
C SER A 62 -2.32 -10.61 -12.46
N ILE A 63 -2.05 -9.88 -11.39
CA ILE A 63 -1.18 -10.34 -10.31
C ILE A 63 -2.06 -11.11 -9.33
N LYS A 64 -1.78 -12.40 -9.14
CA LYS A 64 -2.41 -13.17 -8.08
C LYS A 64 -1.85 -12.72 -6.73
N ILE A 65 -2.73 -12.27 -5.86
CA ILE A 65 -2.40 -11.89 -4.48
C ILE A 65 -3.26 -12.77 -3.59
N ASP A 66 -2.63 -13.69 -2.87
CA ASP A 66 -3.28 -14.73 -2.05
C ASP A 66 -3.08 -14.53 -0.54
N TRP A 67 -2.38 -13.47 -0.14
CA TRP A 67 -2.23 -13.05 1.26
C TRP A 67 -3.21 -11.92 1.63
N GLU A 68 -3.09 -11.32 2.81
CA GLU A 68 -3.79 -10.10 3.26
C GLU A 68 -2.79 -8.97 3.53
N PHE A 69 -3.24 -7.73 3.76
CA PHE A 69 -2.34 -6.67 4.25
C PHE A 69 -1.76 -7.09 5.61
N ARG A 70 -0.45 -7.03 5.77
CA ARG A 70 0.20 -7.32 7.07
C ARG A 70 -0.08 -6.17 8.03
N ASP A 71 -0.06 -4.95 7.52
CA ASP A 71 -0.50 -3.76 8.21
C ASP A 71 -1.96 -3.42 7.88
N LYS A 72 -2.83 -3.65 8.87
CA LYS A 72 -4.28 -3.41 8.77
C LYS A 72 -4.63 -1.95 8.50
N ARG A 73 -3.73 -0.99 8.75
CA ARG A 73 -3.96 0.43 8.46
C ARG A 73 -4.17 0.66 6.96
N PHE A 74 -3.54 -0.13 6.09
CA PHE A 74 -3.79 -0.07 4.66
C PHE A 74 -5.24 -0.41 4.34
N GLU A 75 -5.78 -1.49 4.91
CA GLU A 75 -7.16 -1.92 4.70
C GLU A 75 -8.16 -0.89 5.24
N GLU A 76 -7.92 -0.37 6.45
CA GLU A 76 -8.75 0.67 7.06
C GLU A 76 -8.83 1.96 6.22
N ILE A 77 -7.70 2.40 5.66
CA ILE A 77 -7.63 3.64 4.85
C ILE A 77 -8.14 3.42 3.43
N LEU A 78 -7.90 2.23 2.87
CA LEU A 78 -8.36 1.87 1.54
C LEU A 78 -9.89 1.78 1.49
N GLY A 79 -10.48 1.19 2.55
CA GLY A 79 -11.91 1.00 2.74
C GLY A 79 -12.52 -0.07 1.83
N ASP A 80 -13.75 -0.52 2.14
CA ASP A 80 -14.47 -1.58 1.42
C ASP A 80 -14.72 -1.30 -0.08
N ASP A 81 -14.55 -0.04 -0.50
CA ASP A 81 -14.79 0.43 -1.87
C ASP A 81 -13.64 0.10 -2.85
N TYR A 82 -12.55 -0.51 -2.38
CA TYR A 82 -11.38 -0.79 -3.20
C TYR A 82 -11.09 -2.24 -3.55
#